data_AF-A0A9X7NS46-F1
#
_entry.id   AF-A0A9X7NS46-F1
#
_cell.length_a   1.000
_cell.length_b   1.000
_cell.length_c   1.000
_cell.angle_alpha   90.00
_cell.angle_beta   90.00
_cell.angle_gamma   90.00
#
_symmetry.space_group_name_H-M   'P 1'
#
loop_
_entity.id
_entity.type
_entity.pdbx_description
1 polymer ?
#
loop_
_entity_poly.entity_id
_entity_poly.type
_entity_poly.pdbx_seq_one_letter_code
_entity_poly.pdbx_strand_id
1 'polypeptide(L)'
;MTLLSSIETDDPTVDTLFKTDRRLAILCNHCGRFRYMNFSRFTGDQKVSSLSETLTCASCGSRDVEAIAVSRNPDNGYWPAEHS
;
A
#
# COMPACT_ATOMS: atom_id res chain seq x y z
N MET A 1 4.41 26.32 15.46
CA MET A 1 3.94 25.64 14.24
C MET A 1 4.47 24.22 14.30
N THR A 2 3.70 23.32 14.91
CA THR A 2 4.10 21.92 15.11
C THR A 2 2.96 21.07 14.59
N LEU A 3 2.94 20.86 13.27
CA LEU A 3 2.05 19.89 12.62
C LEU A 3 2.92 18.71 12.15
N LEU A 4 3.50 18.02 13.12
CA LEU A 4 4.14 16.72 12.97
C LEU A 4 3.48 15.83 14.01
N SER A 5 2.23 15.49 13.76
CA SER A 5 1.47 14.57 14.60
C SER A 5 0.78 13.60 13.66
N SER A 6 1.14 12.33 13.80
CA SER A 6 0.46 11.17 13.22
C SER A 6 0.83 10.77 11.80
N ILE A 7 2.13 10.68 11.48
CA ILE A 7 2.56 9.50 10.71
C ILE A 7 2.69 8.40 11.76
N GLU A 8 1.55 7.92 12.26
CA GLU A 8 1.57 6.66 12.97
C GLU A 8 2.05 5.65 11.95
N THR A 9 3.25 5.14 12.21
CA THR A 9 3.81 3.90 11.68
C THR A 9 2.90 2.74 12.10
N ASP A 10 1.59 2.84 11.85
CA ASP A 10 0.76 1.67 11.69
C ASP A 10 1.27 1.07 10.39
N ASP A 11 2.24 0.18 10.55
CA ASP A 11 2.66 -0.76 9.54
C ASP A 11 1.79 -2.00 9.76
N PRO A 12 0.49 -1.96 9.36
CA PRO A 12 -0.42 -3.05 9.63
C PRO A 12 0.09 -4.28 8.89
N THR A 13 -0.22 -5.43 9.47
CA THR A 13 -0.08 -6.69 8.76
C THR A 13 -1.12 -6.78 7.64
N VAL A 14 -0.85 -7.59 6.62
CA VAL A 14 -1.79 -7.84 5.52
C VAL A 14 -3.15 -8.34 6.03
N ASP A 15 -3.17 -9.12 7.12
CA ASP A 15 -4.40 -9.56 7.79
C ASP A 15 -5.19 -8.39 8.39
N THR A 16 -4.51 -7.45 9.05
CA THR A 16 -5.14 -6.24 9.62
C THR A 16 -5.75 -5.37 8.52
N LEU A 17 -5.05 -5.21 7.39
CA LEU A 17 -5.57 -4.53 6.20
C LEU A 17 -6.85 -5.18 5.68
N PHE A 18 -6.85 -6.51 5.55
CA PHE A 18 -8.00 -7.26 5.09
C PHE A 18 -9.21 -7.07 6.00
N LYS A 19 -9.00 -7.11 7.33
CA LYS A 19 -10.06 -6.90 8.34
C LYS A 19 -10.59 -5.46 8.38
N THR A 20 -9.82 -4.49 7.92
CA THR A 20 -10.17 -3.06 7.98
C THR A 20 -10.74 -2.51 6.66
N ASP A 21 -11.15 -3.38 5.73
CA ASP A 21 -11.60 -3.02 4.36
C ASP A 21 -10.59 -2.11 3.64
N ARG A 22 -9.30 -2.35 3.85
CA ARG A 22 -8.20 -1.65 3.16
C ARG A 22 -7.57 -2.57 2.12
N ARG A 23 -7.10 -1.99 1.02
CA ARG A 23 -6.39 -2.69 -0.05
C ARG A 23 -4.90 -2.45 0.05
N LEU A 24 -4.13 -3.49 -0.22
CA LEU A 24 -2.70 -3.36 -0.44
C LEU A 24 -2.44 -2.83 -1.86
N ALA A 25 -1.63 -1.80 -1.98
CA ALA A 25 -1.08 -1.35 -3.25
C ALA A 25 0.44 -1.26 -3.17
N ILE A 26 1.07 -1.24 -4.34
CA ILE A 26 2.46 -0.84 -4.47
C ILE A 26 2.57 0.40 -5.35
N LEU A 27 3.48 1.29 -4.99
CA LEU A 27 3.91 2.43 -5.78
C LEU A 27 5.39 2.28 -6.12
N CYS A 28 5.74 2.31 -7.39
CA CYS A 28 7.14 2.39 -7.76
C CYS A 28 7.60 3.86 -7.76
N ASN A 29 8.54 4.19 -6.89
CA ASN A 29 9.12 5.54 -6.81
C ASN A 29 9.98 5.90 -8.03
N HIS A 30 10.47 4.89 -8.77
CA HIS A 30 11.25 5.11 -9.97
C HIS A 30 10.41 5.44 -11.23
N CYS A 31 9.26 4.78 -11.42
CA CYS A 31 8.43 4.98 -12.63
C CYS A 31 7.03 5.53 -12.34
N GLY A 32 6.73 5.83 -11.08
CA GLY A 32 5.42 6.32 -10.64
C GLY A 32 4.30 5.29 -10.74
N ARG A 33 4.60 4.02 -10.98
CA ARG A 33 3.57 3.02 -11.25
C ARG A 33 2.89 2.58 -9.96
N PHE A 34 1.59 2.85 -9.89
CA PHE A 34 0.72 2.42 -8.81
C PHE A 34 -0.09 1.18 -9.23
N ARG A 35 -0.15 0.15 -8.38
CA ARG A 35 -0.91 -1.07 -8.65
C ARG A 35 -1.46 -1.70 -7.38
N TYR A 36 -2.73 -2.11 -7.41
CA TYR A 36 -3.30 -2.95 -6.37
C TYR A 36 -2.74 -4.37 -6.40
N MET A 37 -2.39 -4.85 -5.22
CA MET A 37 -1.88 -6.20 -5.01
C MET A 37 -2.99 -7.10 -4.50
N ASN A 38 -2.93 -8.37 -4.91
CA ASN A 38 -3.86 -9.38 -4.43
C ASN A 38 -3.34 -9.93 -3.10
N PHE A 39 -4.08 -9.67 -2.01
CA PHE A 39 -3.78 -10.11 -0.64
C PHE A 39 -3.62 -11.64 -0.53
N SER A 40 -4.31 -12.44 -1.34
CA SER A 40 -4.17 -13.90 -1.33
C SER A 40 -2.78 -14.42 -1.71
N ARG A 41 -1.90 -13.56 -2.23
CA ARG A 41 -0.51 -13.91 -2.55
C ARG A 41 0.46 -13.66 -1.40
N PHE A 42 0.00 -13.05 -0.32
CA PHE A 42 0.82 -12.67 0.83
C PHE A 42 0.36 -13.40 2.08
N THR A 43 1.29 -13.62 3.00
CA THR A 43 0.95 -14.19 4.30
C THR A 43 0.32 -13.10 5.16
N GLY A 44 -0.81 -13.39 5.80
CA GLY A 44 -1.53 -12.40 6.62
C GLY A 44 -0.69 -11.77 7.74
N ASP A 45 0.31 -12.50 8.26
CA ASP A 45 1.24 -12.03 9.29
C ASP A 45 2.33 -11.08 8.76
N GLN A 46 2.49 -10.98 7.43
CA GLN A 46 3.48 -10.09 6.85
C GLN A 46 3.07 -8.63 7.02
N LYS A 47 4.05 -7.84 7.43
CA LYS A 47 3.99 -6.38 7.47
C LYS A 47 4.01 -5.78 6.07
N VAL A 48 3.22 -4.75 5.84
CA VAL A 48 3.18 -4.08 4.53
C VAL A 48 4.53 -3.50 4.14
N SER A 49 5.22 -2.82 5.05
CA SER A 49 6.54 -2.23 4.78
C SER A 49 7.58 -3.27 4.39
N SER A 50 7.50 -4.48 4.94
CA SER A 50 8.38 -5.59 4.54
C SER A 50 8.06 -6.13 3.14
N LEU A 51 6.84 -5.94 2.63
CA LEU A 51 6.51 -6.36 1.26
C LEU A 51 7.30 -5.56 0.25
N SER A 52 7.48 -4.26 0.46
CA SER A 52 8.27 -3.40 -0.42
C SER A 52 9.69 -3.92 -0.64
N GLU A 53 10.33 -4.48 0.40
CA GLU A 53 11.69 -5.03 0.31
C GLU A 53 11.77 -6.32 -0.53
N THR A 54 10.67 -7.08 -0.58
CA THR A 54 10.60 -8.34 -1.33
C THR A 54 10.10 -8.18 -2.76
N LEU A 55 9.50 -7.03 -3.07
CA LEU A 55 8.81 -6.78 -4.33
C LEU A 55 9.70 -5.98 -5.28
N THR A 56 9.39 -6.09 -6.57
CA THR A 56 10.04 -5.34 -7.65
C THR A 56 8.99 -4.84 -8.60
N CYS A 57 9.22 -3.66 -9.19
CA CYS A 57 8.33 -3.12 -10.18
C CYS A 57 8.35 -4.00 -11.43
N ALA A 58 7.21 -4.63 -11.74
CA ALA A 58 7.08 -5.47 -12.94
C ALA A 58 7.28 -4.71 -14.27
N SER A 59 7.23 -3.37 -14.25
CA SER A 59 7.38 -2.56 -15.47
C SER A 59 8.81 -2.10 -15.71
N CYS A 60 9.52 -1.62 -14.69
CA CYS A 60 10.89 -1.10 -14.84
C CYS A 60 11.96 -1.96 -14.17
N GLY A 61 11.57 -2.99 -13.41
CA GLY A 61 12.48 -3.87 -12.68
C GLY A 61 13.09 -3.24 -11.42
N SER A 62 12.75 -1.99 -11.08
CA SER A 62 13.30 -1.34 -9.88
C SER A 62 12.82 -2.01 -8.60
N ARG A 63 13.74 -2.15 -7.64
CA ARG A 63 13.45 -2.59 -6.25
C ARG A 63 12.91 -1.44 -5.39
N ASP A 64 12.99 -0.22 -5.91
CA ASP A 64 12.48 0.98 -5.25
C ASP A 64 10.96 1.06 -5.43
N VAL A 65 10.27 0.20 -4.68
CA VAL A 65 8.82 0.13 -4.58
C VAL A 65 8.41 0.33 -3.14
N GLU A 66 7.32 1.05 -2.93
CA GLU A 66 6.72 1.31 -1.64
C GLU A 66 5.38 0.59 -1.55
N ALA A 67 5.18 -0.19 -0.49
CA ALA A 67 3.92 -0.85 -0.23
C ALA A 67 3.03 0.07 0.62
N ILE A 68 1.81 0.30 0.14
CA ILE A 68 0.90 1.31 0.71
C ILE A 68 -0.40 0.64 1.09
N ALA A 69 -0.86 0.92 2.30
CA ALA A 69 -2.19 0.59 2.79
C ALA A 69 -3.20 1.61 2.28
N VAL A 70 -4.05 1.20 1.34
CA VAL A 70 -5.02 2.09 0.68
C VAL A 70 -6.38 1.87 1.29
N SER A 71 -6.94 2.91 1.90
CA SER A 71 -8.34 2.93 2.35
C SER A 71 -9.24 3.50 1.26
N ARG A 72 -10.54 3.20 1.30
CA ARG A 72 -11.52 3.96 0.52
C ARG A 72 -11.49 5.41 0.96
N ASN A 73 -11.68 6.33 0.02
CA ASN A 73 -11.78 7.73 0.38
C ASN A 73 -13.09 7.94 1.16
N PRO A 74 -13.06 8.43 2.41
CA PRO A 74 -14.24 8.49 3.27
C PRO A 74 -15.31 9.46 2.75
N ASP A 75 -14.94 10.41 1.90
CA ASP A 75 -15.82 11.45 1.36
C ASP A 75 -16.73 10.93 0.23
N ASN A 76 -16.19 10.10 -0.65
CA ASN A 76 -16.89 9.66 -1.86
C ASN A 76 -17.03 8.13 -1.98
N GLY A 77 -16.41 7.35 -1.07
CA GLY A 77 -16.48 5.89 -1.05
C GLY A 77 -15.72 5.18 -2.18
N TYR A 78 -15.06 5.94 -3.06
CA TYR A 78 -14.32 5.40 -4.20
C TYR A 78 -12.88 5.02 -3.81
N TRP A 79 -12.33 4.04 -4.54
CA TRP A 79 -10.92 3.72 -4.41
C TRP A 79 -10.07 4.77 -5.16
N PRO A 80 -8.91 5.18 -4.63
CA PRO A 80 -8.14 6.29 -5.21
C PRO A 80 -7.64 6.05 -6.64
N ALA A 81 -7.58 4.80 -7.13
CA ALA A 81 -7.26 4.52 -8.53
C ALA A 81 -8.49 4.45 -9.46
N GLU A 82 -9.70 4.76 -8.97
CA GLU A 82 -10.93 4.84 -9.77
C GLU A 82 -11.23 6.27 -10.27
N HIS A 83 -10.37 7.25 -9.97
CA HIS A 83 -10.40 8.54 -10.66
C HIS A 83 -9.63 8.43 -11.98
N SER A 84 -10.34 8.09 -13.07
CA SER A 84 -9.98 8.46 -14.44
C SER A 84 -10.85 9.62 -14.89
#